data_AF-A0AAD9G7L0-F1
#
_entry.id   AF-A0AAD9G7L0-F1
#
_cell.length_a   1.000
_cell.length_b   1.000
_cell.length_c   1.000
_cell.angle_alpha   90.00
_cell.angle_beta   90.00
_cell.angle_gamma   90.00
#
_symmetry.space_group_name_H-M   'P 1'
#
loop_
_entity.id
_entity.type
_entity.pdbx_description
1 polymer ?
#
loop_
_entity_poly.entity_id
_entity_poly.type
_entity_poly.pdbx_seq_one_letter_code
_entity_poly.pdbx_strand_id
1 'polypeptide(L)'
;MIKTLGDLIVFCGVTLLLLCGQGLRAESDVVKEKLAVQPLENGDMLYVYDIEINTTEYAHFEEHMAYPGMLMDMLAPDFAKLFLKSHVQRFDAIQHSGEWKAAWGISAFPLLRQGCSLQASWPDIYSDLEVYDFFETLALGLWGLTGSQFHVLASRNAVILDLTRIASLEEPITSKRKSKTFVASYSEDAFCVDNLYKWRTMLPSLANYGLLSIINDERIWSKSAYKGVRSRMSYKNPVLTLDVQFQIVLSRDIVTSKLWDIYPRHEMPKMLPGVSSSIVELLVPAPFRNSLGGQDRIGFNVFQGEFSGLSKAFEHLHTATRDGFKSPPIPMLTFDVSELESTTHNVLKRVQSSLSVVIKNSHDVEKHVKFIQPLPYWALPQLSSMTIDIIQHDDNNKIKRLLSCSGSDCLQRTAYRERHLKHYDVLNTRTLTLRKNARHEDSAASDLGKSEPTHGDFLALYDIELEEDLSVPLVVYDKSEYWIQFGFSVLMPPRSELACRVDIQKNKLDFDDIDYSMHRGQLIHSGILIESDNAVFDDFCELDATVHQTGEFFSYIILADNTMPFNVMAGTGVVCGLLFGLVFNLATRKGYAAEEAVKRHSKTE
;
A
#
# COMPACT_ATOMS: atom_id res chain seq x y z
N MET A 1 44.19 10.62 -59.94
CA MET A 1 42.76 10.34 -60.20
C MET A 1 42.22 9.12 -59.44
N ILE A 2 43.04 8.11 -59.09
CA ILE A 2 42.57 6.92 -58.33
C ILE A 2 42.52 7.14 -56.81
N LYS A 3 43.40 7.98 -56.23
CA LYS A 3 43.37 8.30 -54.78
C LYS A 3 42.11 9.04 -54.33
N THR A 4 41.59 9.93 -55.15
CA THR A 4 40.39 10.73 -54.85
C THR A 4 39.09 9.92 -54.83
N LEU A 5 39.06 8.74 -55.47
CA LEU A 5 37.88 7.87 -55.47
C LEU A 5 37.81 7.02 -54.19
N GLY A 6 38.95 6.59 -53.66
CA GLY A 6 39.04 5.82 -52.41
C GLY A 6 38.61 6.65 -51.19
N ASP A 7 39.08 7.90 -51.11
CA ASP A 7 38.71 8.80 -50.02
C ASP A 7 37.22 9.17 -50.06
N LEU A 8 36.62 9.27 -51.25
CA LEU A 8 35.19 9.54 -51.41
C LEU A 8 34.32 8.35 -50.97
N ILE A 9 34.75 7.10 -51.21
CA ILE A 9 34.04 5.89 -50.79
C ILE A 9 34.12 5.72 -49.26
N VAL A 10 35.29 5.99 -48.66
CA VAL A 10 35.43 5.96 -47.19
C VAL A 10 34.62 7.07 -46.55
N PHE A 11 34.65 8.29 -47.11
CA PHE A 11 33.86 9.40 -46.60
C PHE A 11 32.36 9.14 -46.75
N CYS A 12 31.89 8.64 -47.91
CA CYS A 12 30.48 8.27 -48.09
C CYS A 12 30.09 7.09 -47.19
N GLY A 13 30.94 6.08 -47.01
CA GLY A 13 30.67 4.95 -46.13
C GLY A 13 30.56 5.36 -44.66
N VAL A 14 31.46 6.23 -44.18
CA VAL A 14 31.42 6.77 -42.81
C VAL A 14 30.26 7.72 -42.62
N THR A 15 29.94 8.56 -43.61
CA THR A 15 28.80 9.49 -43.53
C THR A 15 27.47 8.73 -43.62
N LEU A 16 27.38 7.65 -44.42
CA LEU A 16 26.21 6.78 -44.49
C LEU A 16 26.06 5.95 -43.20
N LEU A 17 27.16 5.49 -42.58
CA LEU A 17 27.12 4.84 -41.26
C LEU A 17 26.72 5.82 -40.15
N LEU A 18 27.16 7.08 -40.21
CA LEU A 18 26.75 8.13 -39.28
C LEU A 18 25.30 8.57 -39.50
N LEU A 19 24.84 8.64 -40.75
CA LEU A 19 23.45 8.96 -41.10
C LEU A 19 22.49 7.79 -40.79
N CYS A 20 22.90 6.54 -41.04
CA CYS A 20 22.15 5.34 -40.62
C CYS A 20 22.17 5.17 -39.09
N GLY A 21 23.27 5.52 -38.43
CA GLY A 21 23.35 5.57 -36.96
C GLY A 21 22.52 6.69 -36.33
N GLN A 22 22.29 7.79 -37.06
CA GLN A 22 21.36 8.86 -36.65
C GLN A 22 19.89 8.53 -36.98
N GLY A 23 19.64 7.69 -37.99
CA GLY A 23 18.30 7.20 -38.36
C GLY A 23 17.79 6.05 -37.47
N LEU A 24 18.68 5.36 -36.75
CA LEU A 24 18.37 4.44 -35.65
C LEU A 24 18.46 5.15 -34.30
N ARG A 25 18.01 6.41 -34.22
CA ARG A 25 17.49 6.91 -32.95
C ARG A 25 16.17 6.18 -32.71
N ALA A 26 16.27 4.93 -32.27
CA ALA A 26 15.22 4.28 -31.50
C ALA A 26 14.75 5.30 -30.48
N GLU A 27 13.45 5.58 -30.42
CA GLU A 27 12.93 6.60 -29.54
C GLU A 27 13.13 6.13 -28.09
N SER A 28 14.24 6.60 -27.50
CA SER A 28 14.71 6.26 -26.17
C SER A 28 13.64 6.55 -25.10
N ASP A 29 13.67 5.79 -24.00
CA ASP A 29 12.86 6.05 -22.81
C ASP A 29 12.80 7.55 -22.47
N VAL A 30 11.60 8.10 -22.35
CA VAL A 30 11.40 9.49 -21.93
C VAL A 30 11.43 9.52 -20.41
N VAL A 31 12.55 9.99 -19.85
CA VAL A 31 12.74 10.09 -18.40
C VAL A 31 12.53 11.51 -17.90
N LYS A 32 11.68 11.66 -16.89
CA LYS A 32 11.51 12.89 -16.13
C LYS A 32 11.88 12.64 -14.68
N GLU A 33 12.71 13.50 -14.12
CA GLU A 33 13.01 13.52 -12.69
C GLU A 33 12.61 14.87 -12.08
N LYS A 34 12.08 14.81 -10.86
CA LYS A 34 11.70 15.98 -10.10
C LYS A 34 12.08 15.78 -8.63
N LEU A 35 12.83 16.73 -8.08
CA LEU A 35 13.10 16.82 -6.66
C LEU A 35 12.26 17.93 -6.05
N ALA A 36 11.29 17.57 -5.23
CA ALA A 36 10.54 18.52 -4.43
C ALA A 36 11.07 18.57 -2.99
N VAL A 37 11.25 19.78 -2.46
CA VAL A 37 11.70 20.00 -1.08
C VAL A 37 10.63 20.78 -0.33
N GLN A 38 10.12 20.18 0.74
CA GLN A 38 9.12 20.76 1.61
C GLN A 38 9.70 20.95 3.02
N PRO A 39 9.78 22.19 3.52
CA PRO A 39 10.09 22.40 4.93
C PRO A 39 8.92 21.96 5.81
N LEU A 40 9.23 21.33 6.93
CA LEU A 40 8.29 20.81 7.91
C LEU A 40 8.16 21.80 9.08
N GLU A 41 7.06 21.69 9.83
CA GLU A 41 6.72 22.66 10.87
C GLU A 41 7.76 22.78 12.00
N ASN A 42 8.47 21.70 12.30
CA ASN A 42 9.56 21.69 13.27
C ASN A 42 10.92 22.16 12.70
N GLY A 43 10.99 22.54 11.43
CA GLY A 43 12.20 22.97 10.74
C GLY A 43 13.00 21.84 10.06
N ASP A 44 12.55 20.58 10.16
CA ASP A 44 13.08 19.50 9.33
C ASP A 44 12.67 19.69 7.86
N MET A 45 13.22 18.88 6.95
CA MET A 45 12.95 18.97 5.52
C MET A 45 12.52 17.61 4.96
N LEU A 46 11.38 17.58 4.28
CA LEU A 46 10.92 16.45 3.47
C LEU A 46 11.44 16.62 2.04
N TYR A 47 12.18 15.62 1.57
CA TYR A 47 12.62 15.53 0.18
C TYR A 47 11.80 14.44 -0.51
N VAL A 48 11.18 14.80 -1.64
CA VAL A 48 10.39 13.89 -2.48
C VAL A 48 10.99 13.86 -3.87
N TYR A 49 11.42 12.68 -4.31
CA TYR A 49 12.03 12.46 -5.61
C TYR A 49 11.07 11.67 -6.48
N ASP A 50 10.46 12.34 -7.46
CA ASP A 50 9.60 11.73 -8.45
C ASP A 50 10.41 11.39 -9.70
N ILE A 51 10.26 10.17 -10.20
CA ILE A 51 10.86 9.68 -11.43
C ILE A 51 9.72 9.11 -12.27
N GLU A 52 9.56 9.59 -13.49
CA GLU A 52 8.63 9.05 -14.48
C GLU A 52 9.46 8.55 -15.66
N ILE A 53 9.37 7.26 -15.96
CA ILE A 53 9.99 6.63 -17.12
C ILE A 53 8.88 6.15 -18.04
N ASN A 54 8.81 6.74 -19.22
CA ASN A 54 7.86 6.37 -20.26
C ASN A 54 8.58 5.62 -21.37
N THR A 55 8.15 4.39 -21.64
CA THR A 55 8.68 3.57 -22.72
C THR A 55 7.59 3.24 -23.73
N THR A 56 7.88 3.47 -25.01
CA THR A 56 7.01 3.13 -26.15
C THR A 56 7.47 1.84 -26.83
N GLU A 57 8.76 1.49 -26.72
CA GLU A 57 9.37 0.33 -27.36
C GLU A 57 9.57 -0.81 -26.36
N TYR A 58 8.53 -1.61 -26.13
CA TYR A 58 8.62 -2.85 -25.34
C TYR A 58 7.96 -4.01 -26.10
N ALA A 59 8.53 -5.22 -26.00
CA ALA A 59 7.89 -6.39 -26.59
C ALA A 59 6.70 -6.83 -25.73
N HIS A 60 5.55 -7.01 -26.36
CA HIS A 60 4.32 -7.44 -25.69
C HIS A 60 4.32 -8.92 -25.30
N PHE A 61 5.25 -9.73 -25.83
CA PHE A 61 5.28 -11.17 -25.61
C PHE A 61 6.38 -11.57 -24.63
N GLU A 62 6.01 -12.34 -23.61
CA GLU A 62 6.90 -12.85 -22.55
C GLU A 62 8.11 -13.61 -23.13
N GLU A 63 7.86 -14.43 -24.16
CA GLU A 63 8.88 -15.25 -24.85
C GLU A 63 10.00 -14.42 -25.51
N HIS A 64 9.70 -13.17 -25.87
CA HIS A 64 10.64 -12.28 -26.53
C HIS A 64 11.44 -11.42 -25.53
N MET A 65 10.99 -11.29 -24.28
CA MET A 65 11.69 -10.54 -23.22
C MET A 65 12.94 -11.23 -22.66
N ALA A 66 13.19 -12.49 -23.06
CA ALA A 66 14.45 -13.17 -22.78
C ALA A 66 15.61 -12.69 -23.68
N TYR A 67 15.34 -11.92 -24.74
CA TYR A 67 16.38 -11.49 -25.67
C TYR A 67 17.15 -10.25 -25.18
N PRO A 68 18.50 -10.28 -25.18
CA PRO A 68 19.37 -9.16 -24.80
C PRO A 68 19.32 -7.97 -25.78
N GLY A 69 18.36 -7.94 -26.71
CA GLY A 69 18.20 -6.91 -27.75
C GLY A 69 17.05 -5.94 -27.51
N MET A 70 16.32 -6.03 -26.40
CA MET A 70 15.37 -4.98 -26.01
C MET A 70 16.13 -3.84 -25.34
N LEU A 71 16.27 -2.74 -26.07
CA LEU A 71 16.89 -1.49 -25.62
C LEU A 71 15.90 -0.73 -24.72
N MET A 72 15.74 -1.16 -23.48
CA MET A 72 15.30 -0.25 -22.42
C MET A 72 16.57 0.37 -21.82
N ASP A 73 16.79 1.65 -22.07
CA ASP A 73 18.00 2.35 -21.63
C ASP A 73 17.93 2.71 -20.14
N MET A 74 16.72 2.98 -19.64
CA MET A 74 16.47 3.52 -18.30
C MET A 74 15.42 2.74 -17.53
N LEU A 75 14.37 2.21 -18.19
CA LEU A 75 13.40 1.33 -17.54
C LEU A 75 14.05 -0.02 -17.21
N ALA A 76 13.97 -0.45 -15.95
CA ALA A 76 14.44 -1.77 -15.56
C ALA A 76 13.61 -2.86 -16.26
N PRO A 77 14.20 -3.71 -17.12
CA PRO A 77 13.46 -4.70 -17.90
C PRO A 77 12.66 -5.68 -17.04
N ASP A 78 13.12 -5.94 -15.82
CA ASP A 78 12.47 -6.90 -14.94
C ASP A 78 11.15 -6.37 -14.35
N PHE A 79 10.97 -5.04 -14.21
CA PHE A 79 9.67 -4.45 -13.89
C PHE A 79 8.68 -4.68 -15.05
N ALA A 80 9.11 -4.46 -16.29
CA ALA A 80 8.27 -4.69 -17.47
C ALA A 80 7.89 -6.16 -17.63
N LYS A 81 8.84 -7.08 -17.44
CA LYS A 81 8.59 -8.52 -17.43
C LYS A 81 7.56 -8.91 -16.38
N LEU A 82 7.73 -8.44 -15.15
CA LEU A 82 6.82 -8.75 -14.05
C LEU A 82 5.42 -8.21 -14.32
N PHE A 83 5.31 -6.97 -14.80
CA PHE A 83 4.06 -6.32 -15.14
C PHE A 83 3.29 -7.10 -16.21
N LEU A 84 3.96 -7.49 -17.28
CA LEU A 84 3.36 -8.29 -18.35
C LEU A 84 2.98 -9.70 -17.90
N LYS A 85 3.86 -10.38 -17.16
CA LYS A 85 3.64 -11.75 -16.67
C LYS A 85 2.48 -11.83 -15.66
N SER A 86 2.30 -10.79 -14.86
CA SER A 86 1.18 -10.71 -13.90
C SER A 86 -0.13 -10.26 -14.54
N HIS A 87 -0.16 -9.97 -15.86
CA HIS A 87 -1.35 -9.49 -16.57
C HIS A 87 -2.04 -8.28 -15.92
N VAL A 88 -1.30 -7.51 -15.12
CA VAL A 88 -1.82 -6.40 -14.36
C VAL A 88 -1.95 -5.17 -15.26
N GLN A 89 -3.05 -4.43 -15.16
CA GLN A 89 -3.23 -3.17 -15.89
C GLN A 89 -2.51 -2.01 -15.22
N ARG A 90 -2.47 -2.05 -13.89
CA ARG A 90 -1.84 -1.06 -13.04
C ARG A 90 -1.53 -1.65 -11.67
N PHE A 91 -0.34 -1.39 -11.15
CA PHE A 91 -0.05 -1.60 -9.74
C PHE A 91 0.57 -0.38 -9.08
N ASP A 92 0.45 -0.30 -7.77
CA ASP A 92 1.03 0.68 -6.87
C ASP A 92 1.58 -0.08 -5.66
N ALA A 93 2.91 -0.10 -5.53
CA ALA A 93 3.63 -0.84 -4.51
C ALA A 93 4.42 0.14 -3.64
N ILE A 94 4.15 0.11 -2.34
CA ILE A 94 4.76 0.99 -1.35
C ILE A 94 5.67 0.16 -0.44
N GLN A 95 6.81 0.72 -0.09
CA GLN A 95 7.75 0.20 0.90
C GLN A 95 8.22 1.34 1.77
N HIS A 96 8.17 1.20 3.08
CA HIS A 96 8.40 2.34 3.95
C HIS A 96 8.86 1.91 5.35
N SER A 97 9.63 2.80 5.98
CA SER A 97 10.07 2.69 7.35
C SER A 97 9.91 4.03 8.06
N GLY A 98 9.33 3.98 9.26
CA GLY A 98 9.07 5.14 10.12
C GLY A 98 7.60 5.50 10.20
N GLU A 99 7.30 6.47 11.05
CA GLU A 99 5.95 7.01 11.23
C GLU A 99 5.98 8.52 11.00
N TRP A 100 4.92 9.05 10.37
CA TRP A 100 4.78 10.48 10.22
C TRP A 100 4.52 11.14 11.58
N LYS A 101 5.42 12.03 12.00
CA LYS A 101 5.28 12.73 13.28
C LYS A 101 4.31 13.90 13.14
N ALA A 102 3.38 14.03 14.09
CA ALA A 102 2.47 15.17 14.15
C ALA A 102 3.22 16.53 14.14
N ALA A 103 4.41 16.59 14.74
CA ALA A 103 5.27 17.78 14.76
C ALA A 103 5.78 18.23 13.38
N TRP A 104 5.69 17.39 12.35
CA TRP A 104 6.07 17.75 10.98
C TRP A 104 4.97 18.51 10.24
N GLY A 105 3.75 18.52 10.78
CA GLY A 105 2.60 19.16 10.15
C GLY A 105 2.06 18.34 8.98
N ILE A 106 1.58 19.04 7.95
CA ILE A 106 0.90 18.43 6.79
C ILE A 106 1.89 18.29 5.63
N SER A 107 1.96 17.10 5.04
CA SER A 107 2.69 16.88 3.80
C SER A 107 1.85 17.32 2.60
N ALA A 108 2.50 17.95 1.62
CA ALA A 108 1.89 18.21 0.31
C ALA A 108 1.83 16.95 -0.58
N PHE A 109 2.40 15.84 -0.08
CA PHE A 109 2.51 14.57 -0.78
C PHE A 109 1.76 13.48 -0.01
N PRO A 110 1.24 12.45 -0.70
CA PRO A 110 0.65 11.29 -0.04
C PRO A 110 1.64 10.65 0.93
N LEU A 111 1.26 10.48 2.19
CA LEU A 111 2.10 9.85 3.18
C LEU A 111 2.19 8.34 2.91
N LEU A 112 3.42 7.84 2.81
CA LEU A 112 3.72 6.43 2.84
C LEU A 112 3.56 5.89 4.26
N ARG A 113 2.95 4.72 4.39
CA ARG A 113 2.72 4.02 5.66
C ARG A 113 3.78 2.97 5.88
N GLN A 114 4.19 2.78 7.12
CA GLN A 114 5.16 1.75 7.51
C GLN A 114 4.79 0.38 6.93
N GLY A 115 5.80 -0.37 6.51
CA GLY A 115 5.63 -1.70 5.95
C GLY A 115 5.82 -1.77 4.45
N CYS A 116 5.19 -2.77 3.86
CA CYS A 116 4.93 -2.85 2.44
C CYS A 116 3.43 -2.91 2.16
N SER A 117 2.98 -2.32 1.05
CA SER A 117 1.61 -2.49 0.57
C SER A 117 1.58 -2.57 -0.94
N LEU A 118 0.61 -3.31 -1.46
CA LEU A 118 0.43 -3.55 -2.89
C LEU A 118 -1.04 -3.35 -3.24
N GLN A 119 -1.30 -2.41 -4.13
CA GLN A 119 -2.58 -2.22 -4.80
C GLN A 119 -2.40 -2.57 -6.27
N ALA A 120 -3.23 -3.45 -6.82
CA ALA A 120 -3.10 -3.86 -8.21
C ALA A 120 -4.47 -4.13 -8.85
N SER A 121 -4.60 -3.84 -10.15
CA SER A 121 -5.86 -3.92 -10.89
C SER A 121 -5.73 -4.78 -12.15
N TRP A 122 -6.75 -5.60 -12.39
CA TRP A 122 -6.85 -6.52 -13.52
C TRP A 122 -8.16 -6.30 -14.28
N PRO A 123 -8.20 -6.59 -15.59
CA PRO A 123 -9.45 -6.57 -16.33
C PRO A 123 -10.43 -7.63 -15.82
N ASP A 124 -11.73 -7.33 -15.85
CA ASP A 124 -12.80 -8.22 -15.34
C ASP A 124 -12.98 -9.52 -16.17
N ILE A 125 -12.22 -9.67 -17.27
CA ILE A 125 -12.20 -10.89 -18.09
C ILE A 125 -11.65 -12.10 -17.33
N TYR A 126 -10.82 -11.87 -16.30
CA TYR A 126 -10.20 -12.92 -15.51
C TYR A 126 -11.10 -13.32 -14.35
N SER A 127 -11.15 -14.62 -14.05
CA SER A 127 -11.82 -15.16 -12.86
C SER A 127 -11.13 -14.70 -11.57
N ASP A 128 -11.84 -14.76 -10.45
CA ASP A 128 -11.26 -14.36 -9.15
C ASP A 128 -10.02 -15.21 -8.80
N LEU A 129 -10.05 -16.50 -9.15
CA LEU A 129 -8.92 -17.41 -8.93
C LEU A 129 -7.70 -17.00 -9.74
N GLU A 130 -7.87 -16.69 -11.03
CA GLU A 130 -6.76 -16.22 -11.89
C GLU A 130 -6.20 -14.89 -11.38
N VAL A 131 -7.05 -13.96 -10.94
CA VAL A 131 -6.59 -12.68 -10.37
C VAL A 131 -5.80 -12.91 -9.08
N TYR A 132 -6.19 -13.86 -8.23
CA TYR A 132 -5.40 -14.25 -7.06
C TYR A 132 -4.03 -14.81 -7.45
N ASP A 133 -3.95 -15.71 -8.43
CA ASP A 133 -2.68 -16.30 -8.90
C ASP A 133 -1.77 -15.21 -9.53
N PHE A 134 -2.36 -14.27 -10.25
CA PHE A 134 -1.64 -13.11 -10.81
C PHE A 134 -1.17 -12.14 -9.73
N PHE A 135 -1.98 -11.90 -8.70
CA PHE A 135 -1.59 -11.10 -7.54
C PHE A 135 -0.42 -11.75 -6.81
N GLU A 136 -0.46 -13.07 -6.59
CA GLU A 136 0.65 -13.82 -5.99
C GLU A 136 1.92 -13.72 -6.85
N THR A 137 1.80 -13.91 -8.17
CA THR A 137 2.92 -13.75 -9.11
C THR A 137 3.54 -12.36 -9.02
N LEU A 138 2.71 -11.31 -8.97
CA LEU A 138 3.15 -9.93 -8.82
C LEU A 138 3.88 -9.71 -7.48
N ALA A 139 3.30 -10.18 -6.38
CA ALA A 139 3.84 -10.03 -5.03
C ALA A 139 5.19 -10.75 -4.87
N LEU A 140 5.29 -12.00 -5.34
CA LEU A 140 6.54 -12.79 -5.33
C LEU A 140 7.61 -12.16 -6.22
N GLY A 141 7.23 -11.67 -7.40
CA GLY A 141 8.15 -10.97 -8.30
C GLY A 141 8.68 -9.68 -7.69
N LEU A 142 7.81 -8.87 -7.08
CA LEU A 142 8.21 -7.63 -6.42
C LEU A 142 9.15 -7.91 -5.24
N TRP A 143 8.94 -9.00 -4.49
CA TRP A 143 9.90 -9.43 -3.46
C TRP A 143 11.28 -9.72 -4.07
N GLY A 144 11.35 -10.44 -5.20
CA GLY A 144 12.61 -10.71 -5.91
C GLY A 144 13.32 -9.44 -6.39
N LEU A 145 12.57 -8.46 -6.89
CA LEU A 145 13.10 -7.20 -7.41
C LEU A 145 13.57 -6.25 -6.31
N THR A 146 12.80 -6.14 -5.22
CA THR A 146 12.97 -5.07 -4.23
C THR A 146 13.54 -5.54 -2.91
N GLY A 147 13.53 -6.86 -2.66
CA GLY A 147 13.92 -7.46 -1.39
C GLY A 147 12.91 -7.26 -0.24
N SER A 148 11.84 -6.47 -0.44
CA SER A 148 10.79 -6.25 0.57
C SER A 148 9.86 -7.44 0.67
N GLN A 149 9.27 -7.69 1.85
CA GLN A 149 8.50 -8.89 2.16
C GLN A 149 7.12 -8.98 1.47
N PHE A 150 7.01 -8.55 0.22
CA PHE A 150 5.77 -8.64 -0.56
C PHE A 150 5.23 -10.06 -0.69
N HIS A 151 6.07 -11.10 -0.62
CA HIS A 151 5.62 -12.49 -0.61
C HIS A 151 4.65 -12.80 0.55
N VAL A 152 4.73 -12.05 1.67
CA VAL A 152 3.80 -12.17 2.80
C VAL A 152 2.40 -11.69 2.42
N LEU A 153 2.28 -10.74 1.47
CA LEU A 153 0.99 -10.22 1.02
C LEU A 153 0.14 -11.26 0.27
N ALA A 154 0.78 -12.29 -0.29
CA ALA A 154 0.11 -13.43 -0.91
C ALA A 154 -0.06 -14.62 0.05
N SER A 155 0.43 -14.51 1.29
CA SER A 155 0.32 -15.56 2.30
C SER A 155 -0.99 -15.45 3.07
N ARG A 156 -1.34 -16.51 3.82
CA ARG A 156 -2.49 -16.52 4.73
C ARG A 156 -2.40 -15.47 5.85
N ASN A 157 -1.20 -14.97 6.13
CA ASN A 157 -0.94 -14.01 7.20
C ASN A 157 -1.33 -12.58 6.82
N ALA A 158 -1.61 -12.31 5.54
CA ALA A 158 -2.09 -11.03 5.05
C ALA A 158 -3.54 -11.12 4.55
N VAL A 159 -4.24 -9.98 4.55
CA VAL A 159 -5.57 -9.87 3.94
C VAL A 159 -5.43 -9.24 2.59
N ILE A 160 -5.93 -9.93 1.58
CA ILE A 160 -6.18 -9.36 0.26
C ILE A 160 -7.62 -8.83 0.27
N LEU A 161 -7.75 -7.51 0.25
CA LEU A 161 -9.02 -6.80 0.19
C LEU A 161 -9.37 -6.50 -1.26
N ASP A 162 -10.56 -6.90 -1.67
CA ASP A 162 -11.12 -6.56 -2.98
C ASP A 162 -11.71 -5.14 -2.93
N LEU A 163 -10.95 -4.16 -3.41
CA LEU A 163 -11.40 -2.76 -3.51
C LEU A 163 -12.64 -2.62 -4.38
N THR A 164 -12.76 -3.40 -5.45
CA THR A 164 -13.94 -3.37 -6.32
C THR A 164 -15.18 -3.77 -5.54
N ARG A 165 -15.08 -4.76 -4.64
CA ARG A 165 -16.16 -5.15 -3.74
C ARG A 165 -16.50 -4.06 -2.72
N ILE A 166 -15.50 -3.42 -2.11
CA ILE A 166 -15.72 -2.34 -1.13
C ILE A 166 -16.37 -1.14 -1.82
N ALA A 167 -15.88 -0.79 -3.00
CA ALA A 167 -16.38 0.33 -3.77
C ALA A 167 -17.79 0.05 -4.32
N SER A 168 -18.15 -1.19 -4.63
CA SER A 168 -19.51 -1.57 -5.06
C SER A 168 -20.50 -1.85 -3.92
N LEU A 169 -20.15 -1.59 -2.65
CA LEU A 169 -21.06 -1.82 -1.51
C LEU A 169 -22.41 -1.13 -1.67
N GLU A 170 -22.42 0.04 -2.29
CA GLU A 170 -23.61 0.85 -2.52
C GLU A 170 -24.31 0.53 -3.85
N GLU A 171 -23.65 -0.16 -4.78
CA GLU A 171 -24.20 -0.49 -6.08
C GLU A 171 -25.18 -1.67 -6.02
N PRO A 172 -26.22 -1.68 -6.86
CA PRO A 172 -26.90 -2.93 -7.16
C PRO A 172 -25.88 -3.89 -7.77
N ILE A 173 -25.93 -5.17 -7.40
CA ILE A 173 -24.95 -6.25 -7.75
C ILE A 173 -24.65 -6.36 -9.26
N THR A 174 -25.42 -5.68 -10.12
CA THR A 174 -25.47 -5.85 -11.56
C THR A 174 -24.70 -4.81 -12.38
N SER A 175 -24.02 -3.84 -11.77
CA SER A 175 -23.09 -2.97 -12.50
C SER A 175 -21.99 -3.84 -13.13
N LYS A 176 -21.77 -3.72 -14.44
CA LYS A 176 -20.70 -4.46 -15.10
C LYS A 176 -19.37 -3.94 -14.59
N ARG A 177 -18.70 -4.74 -13.77
CA ARG A 177 -17.34 -4.46 -13.32
C ARG A 177 -16.44 -4.37 -14.54
N LYS A 178 -15.65 -3.30 -14.64
CA LYS A 178 -14.64 -3.16 -15.70
C LYS A 178 -13.32 -3.80 -15.27
N SER A 179 -13.06 -3.82 -13.97
CA SER A 179 -11.82 -4.29 -13.38
C SER A 179 -12.00 -4.84 -11.97
N LYS A 180 -11.04 -5.68 -11.56
CA LYS A 180 -10.88 -6.22 -10.22
C LYS A 180 -9.62 -5.62 -9.62
N THR A 181 -9.77 -4.94 -8.49
CA THR A 181 -8.64 -4.30 -7.81
C THR A 181 -8.44 -4.91 -6.43
N PHE A 182 -7.24 -5.43 -6.18
CA PHE A 182 -6.86 -6.00 -4.90
C PHE A 182 -5.87 -5.08 -4.17
N VAL A 183 -6.00 -5.04 -2.85
CA VAL A 183 -5.08 -4.33 -1.95
C VAL A 183 -4.68 -5.25 -0.81
N ALA A 184 -3.39 -5.28 -0.51
CA ALA A 184 -2.86 -5.91 0.70
C ALA A 184 -1.77 -5.03 1.32
N SER A 185 -1.57 -5.17 2.63
CA SER A 185 -0.54 -4.46 3.38
C SER A 185 0.05 -5.35 4.47
N TYR A 186 1.30 -5.07 4.82
CA TYR A 186 2.03 -5.72 5.90
C TYR A 186 3.03 -4.74 6.52
N SER A 187 2.75 -4.27 7.73
CA SER A 187 3.53 -3.23 8.43
C SER A 187 4.86 -3.66 9.03
N GLU A 188 5.01 -4.95 9.34
CA GLU A 188 6.18 -5.41 10.08
C GLU A 188 7.44 -5.42 9.20
N ASP A 189 7.29 -5.27 7.88
CA ASP A 189 8.43 -5.10 6.98
C ASP A 189 9.11 -3.74 7.21
N ALA A 190 10.37 -3.77 7.59
CA ALA A 190 11.16 -2.57 7.79
C ALA A 190 12.01 -2.30 6.56
N PHE A 191 11.70 -1.23 5.82
CA PHE A 191 12.51 -0.81 4.68
C PHE A 191 13.96 -0.51 5.10
N CYS A 192 14.88 -1.42 4.74
CA CYS A 192 16.27 -1.38 5.18
C CYS A 192 17.22 -0.93 4.06
N VAL A 193 18.52 -0.88 4.37
CA VAL A 193 19.55 -0.46 3.40
C VAL A 193 19.69 -1.47 2.25
N ASP A 194 19.40 -2.76 2.49
CA ASP A 194 19.46 -3.78 1.45
C ASP A 194 18.38 -3.57 0.38
N ASN A 195 17.18 -3.14 0.78
CA ASN A 195 16.13 -2.76 -0.17
C ASN A 195 16.56 -1.56 -1.02
N LEU A 196 17.22 -0.58 -0.41
CA LEU A 196 17.76 0.58 -1.12
C LEU A 196 18.82 0.17 -2.15
N TYR A 197 19.68 -0.79 -1.82
CA TYR A 197 20.66 -1.32 -2.76
C TYR A 197 19.99 -1.91 -4.00
N LYS A 198 18.88 -2.65 -3.83
CA LYS A 198 18.08 -3.17 -4.95
C LYS A 198 17.57 -2.04 -5.85
N TRP A 199 17.03 -0.96 -5.27
CA TRP A 199 16.62 0.21 -6.04
C TRP A 199 17.76 0.87 -6.80
N ARG A 200 18.94 1.01 -6.20
CA ARG A 200 20.15 1.53 -6.87
C ARG A 200 20.57 0.65 -8.05
N THR A 201 20.47 -0.68 -7.91
CA THR A 201 20.80 -1.62 -8.99
C THR A 201 19.78 -1.62 -10.11
N MET A 202 18.50 -1.35 -9.81
CA MET A 202 17.43 -1.29 -10.81
C MET A 202 17.45 0.03 -11.61
N LEU A 203 17.86 1.14 -10.98
CA LEU A 203 17.94 2.46 -11.61
C LEU A 203 19.38 3.02 -11.61
N PRO A 204 20.37 2.30 -12.17
CA PRO A 204 21.79 2.60 -11.94
C PRO A 204 22.22 3.95 -12.51
N SER A 205 21.71 4.33 -13.68
CA SER A 205 22.04 5.61 -14.32
C SER A 205 21.53 6.81 -13.51
N LEU A 206 20.27 6.73 -13.06
CA LEU A 206 19.64 7.76 -12.23
C LEU A 206 20.28 7.83 -10.84
N ALA A 207 20.57 6.69 -10.24
CA ALA A 207 21.25 6.63 -8.95
C ALA A 207 22.69 7.16 -9.03
N ASN A 208 23.43 7.00 -10.13
CA ASN A 208 24.82 7.46 -10.20
C ASN A 208 24.97 8.94 -10.59
N TYR A 209 24.09 9.45 -11.45
CA TYR A 209 24.26 10.77 -12.05
C TYR A 209 23.09 11.71 -11.76
N GLY A 210 21.84 11.24 -11.72
CA GLY A 210 20.64 12.08 -11.56
C GLY A 210 20.41 12.64 -10.15
N LEU A 211 19.27 13.32 -9.98
CA LEU A 211 18.81 13.83 -8.68
C LEU A 211 18.59 12.69 -7.67
N LEU A 212 18.31 11.48 -8.17
CA LEU A 212 18.18 10.28 -7.33
C LEU A 212 19.49 9.92 -6.61
N SER A 213 20.65 10.40 -7.05
CA SER A 213 21.96 10.02 -6.48
C SER A 213 22.15 10.31 -4.99
N ILE A 214 21.28 11.10 -4.37
CA ILE A 214 21.22 11.22 -2.91
C ILE A 214 21.06 9.87 -2.22
N ILE A 215 20.31 8.94 -2.85
CA ILE A 215 20.04 7.64 -2.26
C ILE A 215 21.29 6.79 -2.18
N ASN A 216 22.41 7.20 -2.79
CA ASN A 216 23.71 6.52 -2.64
C ASN A 216 24.36 6.77 -1.29
N ASP A 217 24.03 7.86 -0.57
CA ASP A 217 24.56 8.05 0.77
C ASP A 217 23.72 7.27 1.79
N GLU A 218 24.22 6.09 2.17
CA GLU A 218 23.61 5.23 3.18
C GLU A 218 23.44 5.92 4.53
N ARG A 219 24.28 6.92 4.84
CA ARG A 219 24.20 7.67 6.10
C ARG A 219 22.96 8.55 6.14
N ILE A 220 22.55 9.10 5.00
CA ILE A 220 21.35 9.92 4.90
C ILE A 220 20.12 9.02 5.05
N TRP A 221 20.10 7.91 4.33
CA TRP A 221 19.00 6.95 4.42
C TRP A 221 18.85 6.34 5.81
N SER A 222 19.95 5.91 6.43
CA SER A 222 19.92 5.31 7.77
C SER A 222 19.49 6.29 8.85
N LYS A 223 19.88 7.56 8.77
CA LYS A 223 19.50 8.61 9.72
C LYS A 223 18.09 9.17 9.53
N SER A 224 17.49 8.96 8.35
CA SER A 224 16.13 9.42 8.10
C SER A 224 15.13 8.64 8.96
N ALA A 225 14.31 9.38 9.71
CA ALA A 225 13.28 8.85 10.59
C ALA A 225 11.99 8.47 9.86
N TYR A 226 11.86 8.89 8.59
CA TYR A 226 10.71 8.63 7.74
C TYR A 226 11.23 8.49 6.31
N LYS A 227 11.15 7.29 5.76
CA LYS A 227 11.70 7.00 4.44
C LYS A 227 10.93 5.90 3.75
N GLY A 228 10.73 6.04 2.46
CA GLY A 228 10.11 4.99 1.67
C GLY A 228 10.16 5.24 0.18
N VAL A 229 9.68 4.24 -0.54
CA VAL A 229 9.58 4.22 -1.98
C VAL A 229 8.17 3.80 -2.34
N ARG A 230 7.55 4.56 -3.23
CA ARG A 230 6.33 4.19 -3.92
C ARG A 230 6.67 3.95 -5.38
N SER A 231 6.27 2.80 -5.91
CA SER A 231 6.47 2.47 -7.31
C SER A 231 5.13 2.14 -7.93
N ARG A 232 4.85 2.74 -9.09
CA ARG A 232 3.62 2.52 -9.83
C ARG A 232 3.98 2.20 -11.26
N MET A 233 3.32 1.18 -11.78
CA MET A 233 3.43 0.83 -13.18
C MET A 233 2.04 0.79 -13.78
N SER A 234 1.88 1.35 -14.98
CA SER A 234 0.57 1.41 -15.65
C SER A 234 0.72 1.52 -17.17
N TYR A 235 -0.32 1.09 -17.88
CA TYR A 235 -0.48 1.38 -19.31
C TYR A 235 -1.22 2.70 -19.54
N LYS A 236 -0.61 3.59 -20.32
CA LYS A 236 -1.21 4.83 -20.85
C LYS A 236 -1.10 4.82 -22.38
N ASN A 237 -1.99 4.07 -23.04
CA ASN A 237 -2.24 4.03 -24.49
C ASN A 237 -1.17 4.67 -25.41
N PRO A 238 -0.23 3.94 -26.03
CA PRO A 238 0.28 2.58 -25.78
C PRO A 238 1.55 2.57 -24.89
N VAL A 239 1.78 3.65 -24.14
CA VAL A 239 3.01 3.89 -23.38
C VAL A 239 2.96 3.08 -22.09
N LEU A 240 4.06 2.39 -21.79
CA LEU A 240 4.28 1.78 -20.49
C LEU A 240 5.00 2.80 -19.60
N THR A 241 4.37 3.16 -18.49
CA THR A 241 4.90 4.15 -17.55
C THR A 241 5.29 3.48 -16.25
N LEU A 242 6.53 3.73 -15.81
CA LEU A 242 6.99 3.47 -14.45
C LEU A 242 7.17 4.81 -13.72
N ASP A 243 6.37 5.02 -12.70
CA ASP A 243 6.50 6.15 -11.76
C ASP A 243 7.15 5.62 -10.46
N VAL A 244 8.25 6.22 -10.02
CA VAL A 244 8.90 5.90 -8.73
C VAL A 244 9.05 7.18 -7.92
N GLN A 245 8.51 7.18 -6.71
CA GLN A 245 8.59 8.29 -5.76
C GLN A 245 9.36 7.84 -4.52
N PHE A 246 10.50 8.48 -4.25
CA PHE A 246 11.23 8.31 -2.99
C PHE A 246 10.85 9.46 -2.05
N GLN A 247 10.54 9.15 -0.80
CA GLN A 247 10.32 10.15 0.24
C GLN A 247 11.34 9.94 1.35
N ILE A 248 12.01 11.01 1.80
CA ILE A 248 12.89 10.99 2.97
C ILE A 248 12.71 12.26 3.79
N VAL A 249 12.62 12.12 5.11
CA VAL A 249 12.69 13.27 6.03
C VAL A 249 14.11 13.37 6.57
N LEU A 250 14.73 14.53 6.37
CA LEU A 250 16.06 14.84 6.89
C LEU A 250 15.94 15.79 8.05
N SER A 251 16.54 15.40 9.17
CA SER A 251 16.67 16.28 10.33
C SER A 251 17.48 17.50 9.94
N ARG A 252 17.10 18.65 10.46
CA ARG A 252 17.79 19.90 10.16
C ARG A 252 19.30 19.87 10.43
N ASP A 253 19.77 19.14 11.43
CA ASP A 253 21.21 19.03 11.75
C ASP A 253 22.03 18.39 10.62
N ILE A 254 21.37 17.67 9.71
CA ILE A 254 21.99 17.06 8.52
C ILE A 254 21.92 18.04 7.33
N VAL A 255 20.88 18.87 7.26
CA VAL A 255 20.64 19.78 6.13
C VAL A 255 21.32 21.12 6.39
N THR A 256 22.38 21.40 5.64
CA THR A 256 23.05 22.72 5.68
C THR A 256 22.24 23.77 4.92
N SER A 257 22.70 25.03 4.92
CA SER A 257 22.08 26.11 4.11
C SER A 257 22.23 25.91 2.60
N LYS A 258 23.02 24.93 2.15
CA LYS A 258 23.22 24.62 0.74
C LYS A 258 22.50 23.32 0.37
N LEU A 259 21.62 23.40 -0.64
CA LEU A 259 20.82 22.26 -1.10
C LEU A 259 21.67 21.03 -1.43
N TRP A 260 22.85 21.24 -2.03
CA TRP A 260 23.69 20.17 -2.57
C TRP A 260 24.60 19.49 -1.54
N ASP A 261 24.70 20.03 -0.32
CA ASP A 261 25.56 19.44 0.71
C ASP A 261 25.05 18.07 1.18
N ILE A 262 23.79 17.74 0.88
CA ILE A 262 23.21 16.42 1.12
C ILE A 262 23.72 15.34 0.14
N TYR A 263 24.50 15.69 -0.88
CA TYR A 263 25.06 14.69 -1.79
C TYR A 263 26.47 14.27 -1.34
N PRO A 264 26.94 13.04 -1.67
CA PRO A 264 28.24 12.53 -1.22
C PRO A 264 29.46 13.42 -1.53
N ARG A 265 29.37 14.31 -2.52
CA ARG A 265 30.44 15.22 -2.95
C ARG A 265 30.18 16.69 -2.57
N HIS A 266 29.06 16.98 -1.91
CA HIS A 266 28.60 18.36 -1.65
C HIS A 266 28.50 19.20 -2.94
N GLU A 267 28.23 18.52 -4.05
CA GLU A 267 28.16 19.09 -5.39
C GLU A 267 26.84 18.66 -6.02
N MET A 268 26.38 19.47 -6.97
CA MET A 268 25.21 19.11 -7.74
C MET A 268 25.45 17.80 -8.52
N PRO A 269 24.47 16.88 -8.55
CA PRO A 269 24.53 15.70 -9.40
C PRO A 269 24.81 16.05 -10.87
N LYS A 270 25.50 15.14 -11.58
CA LYS A 270 25.83 15.34 -12.99
C LYS A 270 24.61 15.06 -13.84
N MET A 271 24.29 15.97 -14.75
CA MET A 271 23.21 15.75 -15.72
C MET A 271 23.36 14.41 -16.45
N LEU A 272 22.35 13.55 -16.36
CA LEU A 272 22.33 12.26 -17.02
C LEU A 272 21.98 12.44 -18.51
N PRO A 273 22.82 11.96 -19.45
CA PRO A 273 22.48 11.97 -20.88
C PRO A 273 21.21 11.14 -21.11
N GLY A 274 20.18 11.73 -21.71
CA GLY A 274 18.91 11.06 -22.00
C GLY A 274 17.74 11.43 -21.08
N VAL A 275 17.98 12.15 -19.97
CA VAL A 275 16.88 12.71 -19.17
C VAL A 275 16.22 13.85 -19.94
N SER A 276 14.90 13.78 -20.09
CA SER A 276 14.09 14.74 -20.84
C SER A 276 13.73 15.97 -20.00
N SER A 277 13.51 15.81 -18.69
CA SER A 277 13.29 16.93 -17.77
C SER A 277 13.87 16.65 -16.38
N SER A 278 14.52 17.64 -15.79
CA SER A 278 15.12 17.57 -14.45
C SER A 278 14.77 18.85 -13.72
N ILE A 279 13.87 18.76 -12.75
CA ILE A 279 13.25 19.91 -12.08
C ILE A 279 13.52 19.83 -10.59
N VAL A 280 13.89 20.94 -9.98
CA VAL A 280 13.90 21.10 -8.52
C VAL A 280 12.78 22.06 -8.14
N GLU A 281 11.87 21.62 -7.26
CA GLU A 281 10.74 22.41 -6.78
C GLU A 281 10.89 22.67 -5.28
N LEU A 282 10.84 23.94 -4.88
CA LEU A 282 10.81 24.34 -3.48
C LEU A 282 9.36 24.68 -3.10
N LEU A 283 8.81 23.98 -2.10
CA LEU A 283 7.48 24.29 -1.58
C LEU A 283 7.60 25.37 -0.51
N VAL A 284 6.83 26.45 -0.67
CA VAL A 284 6.88 27.62 0.20
C VAL A 284 5.67 27.61 1.14
N PRO A 285 5.88 27.48 2.47
CA PRO A 285 4.79 27.53 3.43
C PRO A 285 4.07 28.88 3.37
N ALA A 286 2.76 28.85 3.64
CA ALA A 286 1.91 30.04 3.60
C ALA A 286 2.48 31.28 4.35
N PRO A 287 3.07 31.14 5.56
CA PRO A 287 3.67 32.28 6.26
C PRO A 287 4.82 32.98 5.51
N PHE A 288 5.50 32.29 4.59
CA PHE A 288 6.71 32.77 3.91
C PHE A 288 6.49 33.11 2.44
N ARG A 289 5.27 32.95 1.89
CA ARG A 289 4.99 33.23 0.48
C ARG A 289 5.34 34.66 0.11
N ASN A 290 4.97 35.64 0.94
CA ASN A 290 5.22 37.05 0.66
C ASN A 290 6.72 37.41 0.59
N SER A 291 7.58 36.76 1.39
CA SER A 291 9.03 37.00 1.34
C SER A 291 9.71 36.31 0.15
N LEU A 292 9.05 35.32 -0.45
CA LEU A 292 9.56 34.48 -1.54
C LEU A 292 8.80 34.69 -2.86
N GLY A 293 8.26 35.89 -3.09
CA GLY A 293 7.65 36.27 -4.38
C GLY A 293 6.18 35.88 -4.56
N GLY A 294 5.49 35.50 -3.48
CA GLY A 294 4.06 35.24 -3.44
C GLY A 294 3.62 33.89 -4.00
N GLN A 295 4.55 33.04 -4.41
CA GLN A 295 4.26 31.73 -5.01
C GLN A 295 4.29 30.61 -3.97
N ASP A 296 3.43 29.61 -4.15
CA ASP A 296 3.36 28.42 -3.29
C ASP A 296 4.48 27.42 -3.61
N ARG A 297 5.00 27.48 -4.83
CA ARG A 297 6.02 26.57 -5.37
C ARG A 297 6.96 27.34 -6.28
N ILE A 298 8.26 27.11 -6.13
CA ILE A 298 9.29 27.71 -6.98
C ILE A 298 10.04 26.58 -7.68
N GLY A 299 9.81 26.43 -8.99
CA GLY A 299 10.43 25.40 -9.82
C GLY A 299 11.67 25.93 -10.56
N PHE A 300 12.72 25.14 -10.60
CA PHE A 300 13.97 25.44 -11.30
C PHE A 300 14.31 24.30 -12.25
N ASN A 301 14.62 24.63 -13.50
CA ASN A 301 15.05 23.63 -14.48
C ASN A 301 16.58 23.49 -14.43
N VAL A 302 17.04 22.30 -14.05
CA VAL A 302 18.48 21.99 -13.92
C VAL A 302 19.20 22.13 -15.27
N PHE A 303 18.52 21.89 -16.39
CA PHE A 303 19.08 22.04 -17.74
C PHE A 303 19.33 23.49 -18.15
N GLN A 304 18.61 24.45 -17.57
CA GLN A 304 18.69 25.87 -17.96
C GLN A 304 19.79 26.63 -17.19
N GLY A 305 20.50 25.97 -16.27
CA GLY A 305 21.61 26.57 -15.55
C GLY A 305 21.19 27.55 -14.44
N GLU A 306 19.95 27.50 -13.97
CA GLU A 306 19.37 28.43 -12.98
C GLU A 306 19.88 28.23 -11.53
N PHE A 307 21.11 27.71 -11.37
CA PHE A 307 21.65 27.23 -10.09
C PHE A 307 21.81 28.33 -9.03
N SER A 308 22.15 29.55 -9.46
CA SER A 308 22.33 30.67 -8.54
C SER A 308 21.01 31.13 -7.92
N GLY A 309 19.90 31.05 -8.67
CA GLY A 309 18.56 31.35 -8.19
C GLY A 309 18.09 30.28 -7.20
N LEU A 310 18.24 29.00 -7.58
CA LEU A 310 17.87 27.87 -6.74
C LEU A 310 18.61 27.86 -5.39
N SER A 311 19.92 28.07 -5.41
CA SER A 311 20.74 28.06 -4.19
C SER A 311 20.33 29.19 -3.23
N LYS A 312 20.07 30.40 -3.75
CA LYS A 312 19.60 31.55 -2.96
C LYS A 312 18.19 31.33 -2.41
N ALA A 313 17.29 30.78 -3.22
CA ALA A 313 15.92 30.49 -2.80
C ALA A 313 15.90 29.43 -1.69
N PHE A 314 16.70 28.37 -1.83
CA PHE A 314 16.83 27.34 -0.80
C PHE A 314 17.44 27.88 0.49
N GLU A 315 18.52 28.66 0.40
CA GLU A 315 19.14 29.29 1.58
C GLU A 315 18.17 30.22 2.31
N HIS A 316 17.38 31.01 1.57
CA HIS A 316 16.34 31.85 2.15
C HIS A 316 15.25 31.03 2.82
N LEU A 317 14.78 29.95 2.17
CA LEU A 317 13.77 29.06 2.73
C LEU A 317 14.27 28.38 4.00
N HIS A 318 15.47 27.80 3.99
CA HIS A 318 16.11 27.15 5.15
C HIS A 318 16.31 28.10 6.34
N THR A 319 16.65 29.36 6.05
CA THR A 319 16.80 30.40 7.06
C THR A 319 15.44 30.84 7.61
N ALA A 320 14.44 31.02 6.76
CA ALA A 320 13.10 31.47 7.14
C ALA A 320 12.37 30.43 8.01
N THR A 321 12.55 29.14 7.73
CA THR A 321 11.94 28.04 8.50
C THR A 321 12.79 27.61 9.70
N ARG A 322 13.75 28.44 10.13
CA ARG A 322 14.70 28.10 11.18
C ARG A 322 14.03 27.83 12.52
N ASP A 323 13.09 28.66 12.92
CA ASP A 323 12.51 28.52 14.25
C ASP A 323 11.23 27.67 14.22
N GLY A 324 11.06 26.87 13.16
CA GLY A 324 9.81 26.21 12.82
C GLY A 324 8.75 27.20 12.35
N PHE A 325 7.60 26.67 11.98
CA PHE A 325 6.41 27.45 11.65
C PHE A 325 5.16 26.63 11.93
N LYS A 326 3.99 27.27 11.96
CA LYS A 326 2.71 26.58 12.04
C LYS A 326 1.97 26.79 10.74
N SER A 327 1.55 25.70 10.11
CA SER A 327 0.62 25.78 8.99
C SER A 327 -0.80 25.89 9.55
N PRO A 328 -1.71 26.59 8.84
CA PRO A 328 -3.13 26.44 9.14
C PRO A 328 -3.51 24.96 9.01
N PRO A 329 -4.37 24.43 9.91
CA PRO A 329 -4.78 23.03 9.87
C PRO A 329 -5.61 22.77 8.61
N ILE A 330 -5.09 21.97 7.70
CA ILE A 330 -5.83 21.46 6.54
C ILE A 330 -5.52 19.98 6.30
N PRO A 331 -5.84 19.06 7.23
CA PRO A 331 -6.22 17.74 6.77
C PRO A 331 -7.72 17.78 6.40
N MET A 332 -7.95 17.60 5.10
CA MET A 332 -9.26 17.58 4.43
C MET A 332 -10.22 16.55 5.06
N LEU A 333 -9.71 15.35 5.30
CA LEU A 333 -10.34 14.29 6.08
C LEU A 333 -9.28 13.68 7.01
N THR A 334 -9.60 13.50 8.30
CA THR A 334 -8.72 12.78 9.24
C THR A 334 -9.42 11.53 9.73
N PHE A 335 -8.65 10.50 10.03
CA PHE A 335 -9.19 9.28 10.60
C PHE A 335 -8.20 8.67 11.59
N ASP A 336 -8.74 8.03 12.61
CA ASP A 336 -7.99 7.28 13.61
C ASP A 336 -8.70 5.95 13.86
N VAL A 337 -7.92 4.88 13.90
CA VAL A 337 -8.40 3.53 14.22
C VAL A 337 -7.58 3.03 15.40
N SER A 338 -8.26 2.81 16.52
CA SER A 338 -7.59 2.47 17.77
C SER A 338 -8.35 1.43 18.56
N GLU A 339 -7.60 0.69 19.39
CA GLU A 339 -8.17 -0.24 20.34
C GLU A 339 -8.31 0.40 21.72
N LEU A 340 -9.53 0.44 22.23
CA LEU A 340 -9.89 0.96 23.55
C LEU A 340 -10.23 -0.18 24.53
N GLU A 341 -10.41 0.19 25.79
CA GLU A 341 -11.00 -0.71 26.79
C GLU A 341 -12.47 -0.99 26.46
N SER A 342 -12.94 -2.20 26.81
CA SER A 342 -14.32 -2.62 26.56
C SER A 342 -15.32 -1.66 27.21
N THR A 343 -16.30 -1.22 26.44
CA THR A 343 -17.35 -0.31 26.93
C THR A 343 -18.46 -1.03 27.71
N THR A 344 -18.70 -2.30 27.38
CA THR A 344 -19.82 -3.06 27.96
C THR A 344 -19.44 -3.87 29.20
N HIS A 345 -18.20 -4.34 29.29
CA HIS A 345 -17.76 -5.22 30.35
C HIS A 345 -16.45 -4.74 30.96
N ASN A 346 -16.39 -4.68 32.30
CA ASN A 346 -15.16 -4.36 33.02
C ASN A 346 -14.25 -5.60 33.10
N VAL A 347 -13.72 -5.99 31.95
CA VAL A 347 -12.86 -7.17 31.77
C VAL A 347 -11.51 -6.70 31.22
N LEU A 348 -10.45 -7.47 31.49
CA LEU A 348 -9.14 -7.21 30.92
C LEU A 348 -9.20 -7.05 29.40
N LYS A 349 -8.54 -6.01 28.87
CA LYS A 349 -8.41 -5.69 27.42
C LYS A 349 -8.01 -6.88 26.54
N ARG A 350 -7.36 -7.88 27.14
CA ARG A 350 -6.94 -9.13 26.51
C ARG A 350 -8.11 -10.06 26.15
N VAL A 351 -9.18 -10.06 26.94
CA VAL A 351 -10.38 -10.90 26.72
C VAL A 351 -11.35 -10.19 25.77
N GLN A 352 -11.54 -8.89 26.03
CA GLN A 352 -12.48 -8.05 25.33
C GLN A 352 -11.94 -6.64 25.26
N SER A 353 -12.03 -6.03 24.09
CA SER A 353 -11.64 -4.64 23.84
C SER A 353 -12.70 -3.96 22.99
N SER A 354 -12.53 -2.68 22.68
CA SER A 354 -13.39 -1.98 21.72
C SER A 354 -12.56 -1.46 20.55
N LEU A 355 -12.98 -1.75 19.33
CA LEU A 355 -12.51 -1.06 18.14
C LEU A 355 -13.17 0.32 18.10
N SER A 356 -12.37 1.37 18.00
CA SER A 356 -12.83 2.75 17.82
C SER A 356 -12.32 3.27 16.48
N VAL A 357 -13.25 3.74 15.66
CA VAL A 357 -12.98 4.38 14.38
C VAL A 357 -13.55 5.78 14.44
N VAL A 358 -12.68 6.79 14.34
CA VAL A 358 -13.07 8.20 14.33
C VAL A 358 -12.69 8.77 12.99
N ILE A 359 -13.63 9.39 12.29
CA ILE A 359 -13.41 10.03 10.99
C ILE A 359 -13.92 11.46 11.10
N LYS A 360 -13.10 12.46 10.76
CA LYS A 360 -13.49 13.88 10.80
C LYS A 360 -13.46 14.43 9.39
N ASN A 361 -14.62 14.89 8.92
CA ASN A 361 -14.77 15.64 7.68
C ASN A 361 -14.63 17.13 7.99
N SER A 362 -13.49 17.71 7.64
CA SER A 362 -13.24 19.15 7.80
C SER A 362 -13.77 19.97 6.63
N HIS A 363 -14.29 19.33 5.56
CA HIS A 363 -14.80 20.03 4.40
C HIS A 363 -16.15 20.72 4.64
N ASP A 364 -16.37 21.76 3.83
CA ASP A 364 -17.67 22.41 3.66
C ASP A 364 -18.60 21.65 2.70
N VAL A 365 -18.17 20.48 2.21
CA VAL A 365 -18.95 19.59 1.35
C VAL A 365 -19.19 18.25 2.04
N GLU A 366 -20.29 17.61 1.65
CA GLU A 366 -20.59 16.23 2.04
C GLU A 366 -19.55 15.28 1.44
N LYS A 367 -19.23 14.22 2.18
CA LYS A 367 -18.29 13.19 1.73
C LYS A 367 -18.91 11.83 1.96
N HIS A 368 -18.96 11.02 0.92
CA HIS A 368 -19.34 9.63 1.04
C HIS A 368 -18.12 8.81 1.46
N VAL A 369 -18.28 8.02 2.51
CA VAL A 369 -17.17 7.30 3.14
C VAL A 369 -17.50 5.82 3.25
N LYS A 370 -16.60 4.98 2.73
CA LYS A 370 -16.66 3.53 2.83
C LYS A 370 -15.45 3.04 3.61
N PHE A 371 -15.67 2.41 4.75
CA PHE A 371 -14.61 1.91 5.62
C PHE A 371 -14.72 0.40 5.79
N ILE A 372 -13.60 -0.31 5.68
CA ILE A 372 -13.48 -1.75 5.97
C ILE A 372 -12.20 -1.99 6.76
N GLN A 373 -12.34 -2.57 7.93
CA GLN A 373 -11.27 -3.07 8.77
C GLN A 373 -11.19 -4.59 8.66
N PRO A 374 -10.06 -5.15 8.17
CA PRO A 374 -9.79 -6.56 8.34
C PRO A 374 -9.49 -6.85 9.82
N LEU A 375 -10.15 -7.85 10.36
CA LEU A 375 -9.91 -8.40 11.69
C LEU A 375 -9.59 -9.88 11.54
N PRO A 376 -8.63 -10.43 12.29
CA PRO A 376 -8.40 -11.86 12.29
C PRO A 376 -9.63 -12.59 12.82
N TYR A 377 -9.86 -13.82 12.37
CA TYR A 377 -11.08 -14.57 12.68
C TYR A 377 -11.39 -14.72 14.19
N TRP A 378 -10.37 -14.63 15.04
CA TRP A 378 -10.48 -14.71 16.49
C TRP A 378 -10.95 -13.40 17.14
N ALA A 379 -10.85 -12.26 16.45
CA ALA A 379 -11.24 -10.93 16.92
C ALA A 379 -12.67 -10.61 16.48
N LEU A 380 -13.67 -11.18 17.14
CA LEU A 380 -15.08 -11.10 16.74
C LEU A 380 -15.75 -9.79 17.18
N PRO A 381 -16.19 -8.92 16.24
CA PRO A 381 -17.04 -7.78 16.56
C PRO A 381 -18.39 -8.22 17.13
N GLN A 382 -18.78 -7.66 18.27
CA GLN A 382 -20.08 -7.83 18.87
C GLN A 382 -21.03 -6.76 18.33
N LEU A 383 -21.74 -7.07 17.25
CA LEU A 383 -22.63 -6.10 16.58
C LEU A 383 -23.71 -5.50 17.51
N SER A 384 -24.08 -6.19 18.59
CA SER A 384 -25.01 -5.67 19.61
C SER A 384 -24.47 -4.51 20.43
N SER A 385 -23.15 -4.38 20.59
CA SER A 385 -22.50 -3.25 21.29
C SER A 385 -22.09 -2.12 20.35
N MET A 386 -22.35 -2.27 19.05
CA MET A 386 -21.95 -1.30 18.05
C MET A 386 -22.69 0.03 18.23
N THR A 387 -21.97 1.14 18.13
CA THR A 387 -22.55 2.49 18.13
C THR A 387 -21.94 3.29 17.00
N ILE A 388 -22.77 3.97 16.21
CA ILE A 388 -22.31 4.93 15.21
C ILE A 388 -22.99 6.27 15.51
N ASP A 389 -22.17 7.28 15.79
CA ASP A 389 -22.59 8.64 16.03
C ASP A 389 -21.98 9.57 14.98
N ILE A 390 -22.79 10.43 14.37
CA ILE A 390 -22.33 11.53 13.53
C ILE A 390 -22.68 12.83 14.23
N ILE A 391 -21.66 13.59 14.61
CA ILE A 391 -21.79 14.88 15.29
C ILE A 391 -21.27 16.00 14.39
N GLN A 392 -21.91 17.15 14.45
CA GLN A 392 -21.47 18.38 13.78
C GLN A 392 -21.14 19.42 14.83
N HIS A 393 -19.99 20.08 14.66
CA HIS A 393 -19.56 21.17 15.52
C HIS A 393 -20.05 22.49 14.92
N ASP A 394 -20.91 23.20 15.64
CA ASP A 394 -21.27 24.58 15.29
C ASP A 394 -20.10 25.54 15.62
N ASP A 395 -20.08 26.73 15.02
CA ASP A 395 -19.03 27.75 15.22
C ASP A 395 -18.86 28.15 16.71
N ASN A 396 -19.89 27.91 17.52
CA ASN A 396 -19.89 28.10 18.97
C ASN A 396 -19.43 26.87 19.78
N ASN A 397 -18.81 25.87 19.15
CA ASN A 397 -18.47 24.56 19.74
C ASN A 397 -19.68 23.79 20.31
N LYS A 398 -20.91 24.12 19.89
CA LYS A 398 -22.09 23.33 20.28
C LYS A 398 -22.12 22.05 19.45
N ILE A 399 -22.21 20.92 20.13
CA ILE A 399 -22.29 19.60 19.50
C ILE A 399 -23.74 19.35 19.10
N LYS A 400 -24.01 19.28 17.78
CA LYS A 400 -25.29 18.85 17.23
C LYS A 400 -25.14 17.40 16.77
N ARG A 401 -25.85 16.48 17.41
CA ARG A 401 -25.89 15.08 16.95
C ARG A 401 -26.83 14.97 15.75
N LEU A 402 -26.29 14.57 14.60
CA LEU A 402 -27.03 14.44 13.34
C LEU A 402 -27.59 13.02 13.19
N LEU A 403 -26.79 12.02 13.54
CA LEU A 403 -27.16 10.61 13.53
C LEU A 403 -26.65 9.92 14.78
N SER A 404 -27.43 8.99 15.31
CA SER A 404 -27.06 8.12 16.43
C SER A 404 -27.77 6.79 16.25
N CYS A 405 -27.04 5.70 16.10
CA CYS A 405 -27.61 4.36 16.12
C CYS A 405 -26.83 3.48 17.10
N SER A 406 -27.50 2.49 17.67
CA SER A 406 -26.91 1.54 18.60
C SER A 406 -27.41 0.11 18.35
N GLY A 407 -26.51 -0.86 18.39
CA GLY A 407 -26.81 -2.28 18.23
C GLY A 407 -27.53 -2.58 16.92
N SER A 408 -28.71 -3.18 17.03
CA SER A 408 -29.54 -3.57 15.87
C SER A 408 -30.02 -2.39 15.03
N ASP A 409 -30.10 -1.17 15.60
CA ASP A 409 -30.59 -0.01 14.86
C ASP A 409 -29.62 0.40 13.75
N CYS A 410 -28.32 0.20 13.95
CA CYS A 410 -27.32 0.41 12.92
C CYS A 410 -27.39 -0.61 11.77
N LEU A 411 -28.09 -1.74 11.95
CA LEU A 411 -28.20 -2.81 10.96
C LEU A 411 -29.49 -2.73 10.14
N GLN A 412 -30.35 -1.74 10.38
CA GLN A 412 -31.66 -1.65 9.72
C GLN A 412 -31.51 -1.58 8.20
N ARG A 413 -30.59 -0.74 7.69
CA ARG A 413 -30.32 -0.59 6.27
C ARG A 413 -29.73 -1.86 5.66
N THR A 414 -28.75 -2.47 6.32
CA THR A 414 -28.18 -3.76 5.89
C THR A 414 -29.24 -4.86 5.80
N ALA A 415 -30.09 -4.99 6.82
CA ALA A 415 -31.15 -6.00 6.86
C ALA A 415 -32.24 -5.75 5.81
N TYR A 416 -32.57 -4.49 5.54
CA TYR A 416 -33.47 -4.10 4.44
C TYR A 416 -32.89 -4.52 3.09
N ARG A 417 -31.65 -4.11 2.80
CA ARG A 417 -30.96 -4.41 1.55
C ARG A 417 -30.82 -5.92 1.30
N GLU A 418 -30.41 -6.69 2.32
CA GLU A 418 -30.31 -8.15 2.19
C GLU A 418 -31.65 -8.82 1.84
N ARG A 419 -32.77 -8.37 2.43
CA ARG A 419 -34.09 -8.91 2.14
C ARG A 419 -34.50 -8.62 0.69
N HIS A 420 -34.23 -7.41 0.22
CA HIS A 420 -34.51 -7.02 -1.16
C HIS A 420 -33.65 -7.80 -2.16
N LEU A 421 -32.36 -7.98 -1.89
CA LEU A 421 -31.46 -8.78 -2.73
C LEU A 421 -31.87 -10.25 -2.78
N LYS A 422 -32.23 -10.87 -1.64
CA LYS A 422 -32.76 -12.24 -1.62
C LYS A 422 -34.06 -12.37 -2.41
N HIS A 423 -34.94 -11.38 -2.32
CA HIS A 423 -36.17 -11.37 -3.12
C HIS A 423 -35.88 -11.29 -4.62
N TYR A 424 -34.91 -10.45 -5.00
CA TYR A 424 -34.47 -10.31 -6.38
C TYR A 424 -33.85 -11.60 -6.93
N ASP A 425 -32.97 -12.27 -6.18
CA ASP A 425 -32.37 -13.54 -6.63
C ASP A 425 -33.42 -14.61 -6.91
N VAL A 426 -34.47 -14.67 -6.09
CA VAL A 426 -35.61 -15.57 -6.30
C VAL A 426 -36.37 -15.21 -7.59
N LEU A 427 -36.65 -13.93 -7.83
CA LEU A 427 -37.31 -13.45 -9.05
C LEU A 427 -36.45 -13.71 -10.30
N ASN A 428 -35.15 -13.44 -10.24
CA ASN A 428 -34.21 -13.66 -11.33
C ASN A 428 -34.13 -15.16 -11.67
N THR A 429 -33.95 -16.01 -10.66
CA THR A 429 -33.93 -17.47 -10.84
C THR A 429 -35.23 -17.95 -11.48
N ARG A 430 -36.39 -17.48 -10.99
CA ARG A 430 -37.70 -17.84 -11.56
C ARG A 430 -37.84 -17.38 -13.01
N THR A 431 -37.37 -16.18 -13.33
CA THR A 431 -37.45 -15.65 -14.70
C THR A 431 -36.52 -16.41 -15.64
N LEU A 432 -35.32 -16.76 -15.20
CA LEU A 432 -34.39 -17.61 -15.94
C LEU A 432 -34.97 -19.01 -16.17
N THR A 433 -35.63 -19.61 -15.17
CA THR A 433 -36.32 -20.90 -15.33
C THR A 433 -37.48 -20.80 -16.32
N LEU A 434 -38.32 -19.76 -16.22
CA LEU A 434 -39.41 -19.53 -17.17
C LEU A 434 -38.91 -19.34 -18.60
N ARG A 435 -37.78 -18.63 -18.79
CA ARG A 435 -37.15 -18.47 -20.11
C ARG A 435 -36.56 -19.77 -20.63
N LYS A 436 -35.93 -20.58 -19.80
CA LYS A 436 -35.44 -21.92 -20.19
C LYS A 436 -36.61 -22.80 -20.63
N ASN A 437 -37.74 -22.75 -19.91
CA ASN A 437 -38.94 -23.49 -20.26
C ASN A 437 -39.58 -22.97 -21.57
N ALA A 438 -39.69 -21.65 -21.74
CA ALA A 438 -40.21 -21.05 -22.97
C ALA A 438 -39.30 -21.34 -24.19
N ARG A 439 -37.97 -21.31 -24.03
CA ARG A 439 -37.03 -21.72 -25.10
C ARG A 439 -37.16 -23.21 -25.44
N HIS A 440 -37.52 -24.06 -24.48
CA HIS A 440 -37.83 -25.47 -24.76
C HIS A 440 -39.14 -25.67 -25.53
N GLU A 441 -40.13 -24.79 -25.35
CA GLU A 441 -41.39 -24.79 -26.13
C GLU A 441 -41.21 -24.17 -27.53
N ASP A 442 -40.39 -23.12 -27.65
CA ASP A 442 -40.11 -22.41 -28.92
C ASP A 442 -38.99 -23.03 -29.77
N SER A 443 -38.36 -24.13 -29.31
CA SER A 443 -37.45 -24.93 -30.14
C SER A 443 -38.16 -25.62 -31.33
N ALA A 444 -39.47 -25.42 -31.50
CA ALA A 444 -40.23 -25.76 -32.70
C ALA A 444 -40.36 -24.59 -33.72
N ALA A 445 -39.89 -23.38 -33.41
CA ALA A 445 -40.03 -22.21 -34.27
C ALA A 445 -38.76 -21.33 -34.32
N SER A 446 -37.86 -21.71 -35.23
CA SER A 446 -37.03 -20.86 -36.11
C SER A 446 -36.58 -19.47 -35.64
N ASP A 447 -35.24 -19.30 -35.62
CA ASP A 447 -34.45 -18.15 -36.06
C ASP A 447 -35.10 -16.76 -36.02
N LEU A 448 -34.81 -16.01 -34.95
CA LEU A 448 -34.72 -14.55 -35.01
C LEU A 448 -33.74 -14.04 -33.95
N GLY A 449 -32.59 -13.58 -34.42
CA GLY A 449 -31.50 -13.02 -33.61
C GLY A 449 -31.93 -11.80 -32.81
N LYS A 450 -32.34 -12.03 -31.55
CA LYS A 450 -32.51 -10.97 -30.55
C LYS A 450 -31.39 -11.09 -29.53
N SER A 451 -30.62 -10.02 -29.44
CA SER A 451 -29.62 -9.77 -28.40
C SER A 451 -30.21 -10.09 -27.02
N GLU A 452 -29.50 -10.87 -26.21
CA GLU A 452 -29.93 -11.16 -24.85
C GLU A 452 -30.10 -9.82 -24.09
N PRO A 453 -31.26 -9.57 -23.47
CA PRO A 453 -31.45 -8.37 -22.65
C PRO A 453 -30.41 -8.40 -21.53
N THR A 454 -29.71 -7.28 -21.38
CA THR A 454 -28.63 -7.17 -20.39
C THR A 454 -29.22 -7.11 -18.99
N HIS A 455 -28.45 -7.45 -17.95
CA HIS A 455 -28.93 -7.48 -16.56
C HIS A 455 -29.55 -6.14 -16.10
N GLY A 456 -29.14 -5.01 -16.70
CA GLY A 456 -29.70 -3.68 -16.45
C GLY A 456 -31.14 -3.49 -16.95
N ASP A 457 -31.53 -4.14 -18.05
CA ASP A 457 -32.92 -4.13 -18.55
C ASP A 457 -33.88 -4.84 -17.58
N PHE A 458 -33.35 -5.69 -16.70
CA PHE A 458 -34.12 -6.46 -15.73
C PHE A 458 -34.46 -5.71 -14.45
N LEU A 459 -33.53 -4.94 -13.89
CA LEU A 459 -33.80 -4.12 -12.71
C LEU A 459 -34.80 -3.01 -13.03
N ALA A 460 -34.66 -2.39 -14.21
CA ALA A 460 -35.65 -1.45 -14.73
C ALA A 460 -37.03 -2.10 -14.97
N LEU A 461 -37.07 -3.41 -15.24
CA LEU A 461 -38.33 -4.15 -15.45
C LEU A 461 -39.13 -4.38 -14.17
N TYR A 462 -38.46 -4.38 -13.01
CA TYR A 462 -39.07 -4.67 -11.71
C TYR A 462 -39.21 -3.44 -10.81
N ASP A 463 -38.84 -2.25 -11.30
CA ASP A 463 -39.04 -0.95 -10.64
C ASP A 463 -38.54 -0.93 -9.18
N ILE A 464 -37.43 -1.65 -8.91
CA ILE A 464 -36.83 -1.69 -7.57
C ILE A 464 -35.91 -0.47 -7.47
N GLU A 465 -36.50 0.70 -7.24
CA GLU A 465 -35.75 1.87 -6.80
C GLU A 465 -35.28 1.64 -5.36
N LEU A 466 -33.99 1.37 -5.20
CA LEU A 466 -33.32 1.43 -3.89
C LEU A 466 -33.10 2.92 -3.53
N GLU A 467 -34.18 3.69 -3.40
CA GLU A 467 -34.14 5.02 -2.76
C GLU A 467 -33.89 4.81 -1.25
N GLU A 468 -32.67 4.42 -0.91
CA GLU A 468 -32.23 4.27 0.46
C GLU A 468 -31.70 5.61 0.98
N ASP A 469 -32.02 5.92 2.24
CA ASP A 469 -31.40 7.05 2.94
C ASP A 469 -29.91 6.74 3.20
N LEU A 470 -29.03 7.34 2.38
CA LEU A 470 -27.57 7.17 2.46
C LEU A 470 -26.96 7.75 3.74
N SER A 471 -27.72 8.55 4.51
CA SER A 471 -27.29 9.00 5.83
C SER A 471 -27.32 7.88 6.88
N VAL A 472 -28.12 6.83 6.65
CA VAL A 472 -28.12 5.63 7.49
C VAL A 472 -26.96 4.72 7.07
N PRO A 473 -26.11 4.26 8.02
CA PRO A 473 -24.96 3.45 7.70
C PRO A 473 -25.38 2.09 7.14
N LEU A 474 -24.74 1.70 6.03
CA LEU A 474 -24.75 0.33 5.54
C LEU A 474 -23.59 -0.41 6.17
N VAL A 475 -23.86 -1.26 7.16
CA VAL A 475 -22.84 -2.03 7.89
C VAL A 475 -22.48 -3.29 7.11
N VAL A 476 -21.18 -3.56 7.02
CA VAL A 476 -20.61 -4.74 6.39
C VAL A 476 -20.02 -5.65 7.45
N TYR A 477 -20.43 -6.91 7.42
CA TYR A 477 -19.89 -7.96 8.27
C TYR A 477 -19.79 -9.24 7.45
N ASP A 478 -18.59 -9.53 6.95
CA ASP A 478 -18.32 -10.77 6.24
C ASP A 478 -17.26 -11.59 6.99
N LYS A 479 -17.51 -12.90 7.13
CA LYS A 479 -16.65 -13.81 7.87
C LYS A 479 -16.17 -14.90 6.94
N SER A 480 -14.85 -14.96 6.75
CA SER A 480 -14.16 -16.07 6.11
C SER A 480 -13.55 -17.03 7.14
N GLU A 481 -12.80 -18.03 6.66
CA GLU A 481 -12.07 -18.98 7.49
C GLU A 481 -11.02 -18.29 8.36
N TYR A 482 -10.29 -17.31 7.82
CA TYR A 482 -9.14 -16.68 8.47
C TYR A 482 -9.38 -15.22 8.88
N TRP A 483 -10.35 -14.55 8.28
CA TRP A 483 -10.55 -13.10 8.42
C TRP A 483 -12.01 -12.71 8.54
N ILE A 484 -12.25 -11.61 9.24
CA ILE A 484 -13.53 -10.92 9.36
C ILE A 484 -13.36 -9.54 8.73
N GLN A 485 -14.18 -9.22 7.75
CA GLN A 485 -14.27 -7.87 7.19
C GLN A 485 -15.40 -7.15 7.92
N PHE A 486 -15.03 -6.18 8.75
CA PHE A 486 -15.99 -5.34 9.47
C PHE A 486 -15.90 -3.92 8.95
N GLY A 487 -17.02 -3.28 8.68
CA GLY A 487 -17.00 -1.89 8.24
C GLY A 487 -18.36 -1.31 7.98
N PHE A 488 -18.38 -0.15 7.33
CA PHE A 488 -19.61 0.59 7.04
C PHE A 488 -19.44 1.51 5.83
N SER A 489 -20.57 1.86 5.22
CA SER A 489 -20.70 2.87 4.17
C SER A 489 -21.72 3.90 4.60
N VAL A 490 -21.37 5.19 4.54
CA VAL A 490 -22.21 6.28 5.06
C VAL A 490 -21.87 7.63 4.43
N LEU A 491 -22.88 8.47 4.24
CA LEU A 491 -22.72 9.87 3.85
C LEU A 491 -22.39 10.74 5.07
N MET A 492 -21.23 11.39 5.07
CA MET A 492 -20.80 12.33 6.11
C MET A 492 -21.16 13.78 5.74
N PRO A 493 -21.92 14.49 6.58
CA PRO A 493 -22.21 15.91 6.41
C PRO A 493 -20.95 16.79 6.45
N PRO A 494 -21.02 18.05 5.99
CA PRO A 494 -19.91 19.00 6.13
C PRO A 494 -19.57 19.27 7.59
N ARG A 495 -18.29 19.50 7.90
CA ARG A 495 -17.78 19.84 9.24
C ARG A 495 -18.28 18.89 10.33
N SER A 496 -18.28 17.60 10.03
CA SER A 496 -18.79 16.55 10.91
C SER A 496 -17.71 15.57 11.37
N GLU A 497 -17.98 14.89 12.47
CA GLU A 497 -17.17 13.82 13.01
C GLU A 497 -18.06 12.57 13.16
N LEU A 498 -17.62 11.48 12.56
CA LEU A 498 -18.18 10.14 12.73
C LEU A 498 -17.35 9.40 13.77
N ALA A 499 -18.02 8.82 14.76
CA ALA A 499 -17.44 7.92 15.72
C ALA A 499 -18.18 6.57 15.66
N CYS A 500 -17.49 5.54 15.19
CA CYS A 500 -17.94 4.15 15.23
C CYS A 500 -17.19 3.41 16.34
N ARG A 501 -17.93 2.71 17.21
CA ARG A 501 -17.34 1.84 18.23
C ARG A 501 -18.02 0.49 18.21
N VAL A 502 -17.24 -0.58 18.38
CA VAL A 502 -17.77 -1.95 18.50
C VAL A 502 -16.86 -2.74 19.43
N ASP A 503 -17.43 -3.52 20.35
CA ASP A 503 -16.62 -4.38 21.20
C ASP A 503 -16.13 -5.60 20.41
N ILE A 504 -14.87 -5.98 20.61
CA ILE A 504 -14.22 -7.16 20.04
C ILE A 504 -14.11 -8.23 21.13
N GLN A 505 -14.65 -9.40 20.86
CA GLN A 505 -14.50 -10.60 21.68
C GLN A 505 -13.37 -11.48 21.14
N LYS A 506 -12.43 -11.88 22.01
CA LYS A 506 -11.17 -12.56 21.62
C LYS A 506 -11.06 -14.00 22.10
N ASN A 507 -12.17 -14.64 22.40
CA ASN A 507 -12.21 -15.94 23.07
C ASN A 507 -12.10 -17.16 22.13
N LYS A 508 -11.78 -16.96 20.85
CA LYS A 508 -11.65 -18.02 19.83
C LYS A 508 -10.21 -18.24 19.35
N LEU A 509 -9.24 -17.67 20.04
CA LEU A 509 -7.84 -17.88 19.73
C LEU A 509 -7.43 -19.25 20.27
N ASP A 510 -7.12 -20.20 19.39
CA ASP A 510 -6.53 -21.47 19.82
C ASP A 510 -5.00 -21.32 19.96
N PHE A 511 -4.37 -22.28 20.63
CA PHE A 511 -2.93 -22.22 20.90
C PHE A 511 -2.09 -22.26 19.61
N ASP A 512 -2.55 -23.00 18.61
CA ASP A 512 -1.85 -23.18 17.34
C ASP A 512 -1.86 -21.90 16.47
N ASP A 513 -2.74 -20.94 16.77
CA ASP A 513 -2.84 -19.66 16.07
C ASP A 513 -1.95 -18.57 16.66
N ILE A 514 -1.38 -18.83 17.84
CA ILE A 514 -0.48 -17.89 18.50
C ILE A 514 0.90 -18.02 17.84
N ASP A 515 1.22 -17.10 16.96
CA ASP A 515 2.59 -16.99 16.45
C ASP A 515 3.54 -16.67 17.63
N TYR A 516 4.75 -17.24 17.60
CA TYR A 516 5.77 -17.05 18.64
C TYR A 516 6.11 -15.56 18.82
N SER A 517 5.91 -14.75 17.78
CA SER A 517 6.05 -13.29 17.80
C SER A 517 5.02 -12.57 18.69
N MET A 518 3.86 -13.19 18.98
CA MET A 518 2.69 -12.55 19.62
C MET A 518 2.77 -12.41 21.15
N HIS A 519 3.97 -12.22 21.71
CA HIS A 519 4.23 -12.28 23.16
C HIS A 519 3.36 -11.36 24.05
N ARG A 520 2.66 -10.36 23.49
CA ARG A 520 1.74 -9.46 24.23
C ARG A 520 0.48 -9.04 23.47
N GLY A 521 0.26 -9.56 22.27
CA GLY A 521 -0.73 -9.07 21.31
C GLY A 521 -0.26 -9.27 19.87
N GLN A 522 -1.13 -8.92 18.94
CA GLN A 522 -0.85 -8.95 17.50
C GLN A 522 -1.15 -7.58 16.91
N LEU A 523 -0.30 -7.12 16.00
CA LEU A 523 -0.58 -5.94 15.21
C LEU A 523 -1.65 -6.29 14.16
N ILE A 524 -2.76 -5.56 14.18
CA ILE A 524 -3.86 -5.77 13.24
C ILE A 524 -3.61 -4.90 12.02
N HIS A 525 -3.66 -5.54 10.85
CA HIS A 525 -3.40 -4.92 9.54
C HIS A 525 -4.26 -3.69 9.31
N SER A 526 -3.74 -2.81 8.44
CA SER A 526 -4.43 -1.59 8.01
C SER A 526 -5.79 -1.91 7.37
N GLY A 527 -6.81 -1.13 7.72
CA GLY A 527 -8.08 -1.08 7.00
C GLY A 527 -8.00 -0.22 5.75
N ILE A 528 -9.12 -0.13 5.04
CA ILE A 528 -9.30 0.70 3.86
C ILE A 528 -10.44 1.67 4.11
N LEU A 529 -10.20 2.91 3.75
CA LEU A 529 -11.16 4.00 3.76
C LEU A 529 -11.20 4.62 2.36
N ILE A 530 -12.34 4.52 1.70
CA ILE A 530 -12.58 5.17 0.41
C ILE A 530 -13.39 6.44 0.67
N GLU A 531 -12.83 7.57 0.26
CA GLU A 531 -13.46 8.89 0.31
C GLU A 531 -13.89 9.30 -1.10
N SER A 532 -15.16 9.61 -1.29
CA SER A 532 -15.72 9.99 -2.60
C SER A 532 -16.82 11.02 -2.48
N ASP A 533 -17.04 11.77 -3.56
CA ASP A 533 -18.20 12.68 -3.66
C ASP A 533 -19.47 11.91 -4.06
N ASN A 534 -19.32 10.76 -4.73
CA ASN A 534 -20.41 9.91 -5.18
C ASN A 534 -20.49 8.61 -4.36
N ALA A 535 -21.70 8.07 -4.21
CA ALA A 535 -21.91 6.77 -3.56
C ALA A 535 -21.57 5.58 -4.47
N VAL A 536 -21.56 5.76 -5.79
CA VAL A 536 -21.41 4.71 -6.82
C VAL A 536 -20.24 5.06 -7.75
N PHE A 537 -19.55 4.05 -8.27
CA PHE A 537 -18.38 4.24 -9.15
C PHE A 537 -18.55 3.52 -10.49
N ASP A 538 -18.23 4.20 -11.58
CA ASP A 538 -18.32 3.63 -12.94
C ASP A 538 -17.06 2.87 -13.39
N ASP A 539 -15.90 3.17 -12.77
CA ASP A 539 -14.61 2.55 -13.09
C ASP A 539 -13.73 2.47 -11.85
N PHE A 540 -13.27 1.26 -11.51
CA PHE A 540 -12.43 1.04 -10.35
C PHE A 540 -10.92 1.23 -10.66
N CYS A 541 -10.53 1.26 -11.94
CA CYS A 541 -9.16 1.60 -12.34
C CYS A 541 -8.89 3.11 -12.24
N GLU A 542 -9.94 3.92 -12.41
CA GLU A 542 -9.94 5.39 -12.32
C GLU A 542 -10.98 5.85 -11.29
N LEU A 543 -10.86 5.34 -10.06
CA LEU A 543 -11.65 5.82 -8.92
C LEU A 543 -11.51 7.34 -8.83
N ASP A 544 -12.62 8.06 -9.05
CA ASP A 544 -12.77 9.46 -8.64
C ASP A 544 -12.99 9.55 -7.12
N ALA A 545 -12.08 8.88 -6.41
CA ALA A 545 -12.11 8.67 -4.98
C ALA A 545 -10.69 8.61 -4.44
N THR A 546 -10.51 9.10 -3.22
CA THR A 546 -9.25 8.96 -2.51
C THR A 546 -9.31 7.69 -1.67
N VAL A 547 -8.42 6.74 -1.98
CA VAL A 547 -8.26 5.53 -1.18
C VAL A 547 -7.19 5.78 -0.12
N HIS A 548 -7.60 5.71 1.13
CA HIS A 548 -6.73 5.79 2.29
C HIS A 548 -6.62 4.41 2.93
N GLN A 549 -5.41 3.94 3.17
CA GLN A 549 -5.21 2.84 4.14
C GLN A 549 -5.40 3.42 5.55
N THR A 550 -5.84 2.65 6.54
CA THR A 550 -5.91 3.13 7.94
C THR A 550 -4.68 2.73 8.74
N GLY A 551 -4.45 3.38 9.88
CA GLY A 551 -3.33 3.02 10.75
C GLY A 551 -3.52 1.60 11.27
N GLU A 552 -2.43 0.90 11.48
CA GLU A 552 -2.48 -0.38 12.18
C GLU A 552 -2.65 -0.15 13.67
N PHE A 553 -3.31 -1.09 14.33
CA PHE A 553 -3.49 -1.01 15.77
C PHE A 553 -3.08 -2.30 16.44
N PHE A 554 -2.41 -2.16 17.58
CA PHE A 554 -1.98 -3.31 18.37
C PHE A 554 -3.15 -3.84 19.18
N SER A 555 -3.52 -5.10 18.96
CA SER A 555 -4.57 -5.80 19.69
C SER A 555 -3.97 -6.69 20.77
N TYR A 556 -4.29 -6.42 22.04
CA TYR A 556 -3.82 -7.24 23.15
C TYR A 556 -4.54 -8.59 23.19
N ILE A 557 -3.80 -9.70 23.19
CA ILE A 557 -4.39 -11.05 23.29
C ILE A 557 -4.12 -11.68 24.67
N ILE A 558 -4.99 -12.60 25.10
CA ILE A 558 -4.65 -13.51 26.20
C ILE A 558 -3.75 -14.58 25.61
N LEU A 559 -2.49 -14.55 25.97
CA LEU A 559 -1.69 -15.75 25.83
C LEU A 559 -2.12 -16.73 26.91
N ALA A 560 -2.31 -18.00 26.54
CA ALA A 560 -2.26 -19.07 27.52
C ALA A 560 -0.96 -18.89 28.33
N ASP A 561 -0.99 -19.22 29.62
CA ASP A 561 0.18 -19.08 30.48
C ASP A 561 1.29 -20.03 30.00
N ASN A 562 2.11 -19.55 29.06
CA ASN A 562 3.18 -20.32 28.44
C ASN A 562 4.27 -20.68 29.45
N THR A 563 4.25 -20.09 30.64
CA THR A 563 5.18 -20.49 31.71
C THR A 563 5.03 -21.96 32.05
N MET A 564 3.85 -22.56 31.95
CA MET A 564 3.68 -23.98 32.29
C MET A 564 4.36 -24.91 31.27
N PRO A 565 4.13 -24.81 29.94
CA PRO A 565 4.91 -25.56 28.95
C PRO A 565 6.42 -25.27 29.02
N PHE A 566 6.85 -24.01 29.18
CA PHE A 566 8.27 -23.68 29.29
C PHE A 566 8.89 -24.27 30.56
N ASN A 567 8.19 -24.25 31.69
CA ASN A 567 8.64 -24.88 32.94
C ASN A 567 8.68 -26.41 32.81
N VAL A 568 7.75 -27.02 32.07
CA VAL A 568 7.76 -28.45 31.77
C VAL A 568 8.92 -28.81 30.84
N MET A 569 9.18 -28.03 29.78
CA MET A 569 10.32 -28.23 28.89
C MET A 569 11.65 -28.05 29.63
N ALA A 570 11.78 -26.99 30.43
CA ALA A 570 12.95 -26.74 31.26
C ALA A 570 13.15 -27.85 32.31
N GLY A 571 12.08 -28.26 32.99
CA GLY A 571 12.09 -29.37 33.95
C GLY A 571 12.50 -30.70 33.29
N THR A 572 11.96 -31.00 32.12
CA THR A 572 12.31 -32.19 31.34
C THR A 572 13.78 -32.15 30.91
N GLY A 573 14.26 -30.99 30.44
CA GLY A 573 15.67 -30.79 30.07
C GLY A 573 16.61 -31.00 31.25
N VAL A 574 16.25 -30.51 32.44
CA VAL A 574 17.01 -30.75 33.68
C VAL A 574 17.02 -32.24 34.04
N VAL A 575 15.87 -32.91 34.00
CA VAL A 575 15.78 -34.36 34.29
C VAL A 575 16.61 -35.18 33.31
N CYS A 576 16.51 -34.90 32.01
CA CYS A 576 17.32 -35.55 30.98
C CYS A 576 18.82 -35.30 31.20
N GLY A 577 19.22 -34.06 31.52
CA GLY A 577 20.60 -33.72 31.83
C GLY A 577 21.15 -34.46 33.05
N LEU A 578 20.34 -34.58 34.12
CA LEU A 578 20.70 -35.33 35.33
C LEU A 578 20.82 -36.82 35.05
N LEU A 579 19.90 -37.41 34.29
CA LEU A 579 19.98 -38.82 33.88
C LEU A 579 21.22 -39.08 33.04
N PHE A 580 21.54 -38.20 32.08
CA PHE A 580 22.74 -38.31 31.27
C PHE A 580 24.01 -38.20 32.12
N GLY A 581 24.06 -37.24 33.05
CA GLY A 581 25.16 -37.09 34.00
C GLY A 581 25.35 -38.31 34.90
N LEU A 582 24.26 -38.92 35.36
CA LEU A 582 24.27 -40.14 36.17
C LEU A 582 24.80 -41.34 35.37
N VAL A 583 24.29 -41.55 34.15
CA VAL A 583 24.77 -42.62 33.25
C VAL A 583 26.26 -42.43 32.92
N PHE A 584 26.67 -41.20 32.61
CA PHE A 584 28.07 -40.87 32.32
C PHE A 584 29.00 -41.14 33.51
N ASN A 585 28.60 -40.73 34.72
CA ASN A 585 29.37 -40.97 35.94
C ASN A 585 29.48 -42.48 36.25
N LEU A 586 28.40 -43.25 36.06
CA LEU A 586 28.44 -44.71 36.23
C LEU A 586 29.33 -45.40 35.19
N ALA A 587 29.28 -44.96 33.92
CA ALA A 587 30.10 -45.51 32.85
C ALA A 587 31.60 -45.21 33.08
N THR A 588 31.94 -43.98 33.45
CA THR A 588 33.32 -43.56 33.71
C THR A 588 33.91 -44.21 34.98
N ARG A 589 33.11 -44.36 36.05
CA ARG A 589 33.54 -45.09 37.25
C ARG A 589 33.82 -46.57 36.98
N LYS A 590 33.01 -47.22 36.14
CA LYS A 590 33.29 -48.61 35.70
C LYS A 590 34.58 -48.71 34.90
N GLY A 591 34.85 -47.76 34.00
CA GLY A 591 36.11 -47.67 33.26
C GLY A 591 37.31 -47.52 34.19
N TYR A 592 37.25 -46.60 35.15
CA TYR A 592 38.32 -46.37 36.12
C TYR A 592 38.56 -47.56 37.06
N ALA A 593 37.49 -48.20 37.55
CA ALA A 593 37.61 -49.37 38.42
C ALA A 593 38.20 -50.59 37.68
N ALA A 594 37.87 -50.77 36.40
CA ALA A 594 38.47 -51.80 35.56
C ALA A 594 39.97 -51.53 35.31
N GLU A 595 40.34 -50.27 35.09
CA GLU A 595 41.74 -49.88 34.87
C GLU A 595 42.59 -50.01 36.16
N GLU A 596 42.04 -49.68 37.33
CA GLU A 596 42.71 -49.91 38.62
C GLU A 596 42.85 -51.40 38.95
N ALA A 597 41.86 -52.23 38.62
CA ALA A 597 41.94 -53.68 38.79
C ALA A 597 43.06 -54.29 37.94
N VAL A 598 43.20 -53.84 36.69
CA VAL A 598 44.31 -54.25 35.80
C VAL A 598 45.66 -53.79 36.35
N LYS A 599 45.78 -52.54 36.83
CA LYS A 599 47.02 -52.02 37.44
C LYS A 599 47.41 -52.71 38.75
N ARG A 600 46.45 -53.24 39.53
CA ARG A 600 46.75 -54.02 40.74
C ARG A 600 47.21 -55.44 40.40
N HIS A 601 46.62 -56.07 39.37
CA HIS A 601 47.09 -57.37 38.91
C HIS A 601 48.50 -57.32 38.33
N SER A 602 48.87 -56.27 37.60
CA SER A 602 50.22 -56.13 37.03
C SER A 602 51.33 -55.81 38.05
N LYS A 603 51.00 -55.59 39.33
CA LYS A 603 51.97 -55.36 40.42
C LYS A 603 52.17 -56.58 41.33
N THR A 604 51.44 -57.66 41.08
CA THR A 604 51.50 -58.91 41.89
C THR A 604 52.14 -60.08 41.15
N GLU A 605 52.63 -59.84 39.94
CA GLU A 605 53.67 -60.64 39.25
C GLU A 605 55.02 -59.92 39.38
#